data_AF-A0A8T2EVV6-F1
#
_entry.id   AF-A0A8T2EVV6-F1
#
_cell.length_a   1.000
_cell.length_b   1.000
_cell.length_c   1.000
_cell.angle_alpha   90.00
_cell.angle_beta   90.00
_cell.angle_gamma   90.00
#
_symmetry.space_group_name_H-M   'P 1'
#
loop_
_entity.id
_entity.type
_entity.pdbx_description
1 polymer ?
#
loop_
_entity_poly.entity_id
_entity_poly.type
_entity_poly.pdbx_seq_one_letter_code
_entity_poly.pdbx_strand_id
1 'polypeptide(L)'
;MHFCLLPCAKHVSGLQDKLVLTVFKGDRFALLKQSRISSNTEIWVTKDKINSSNNMVWLNLMTLSIPDFPSLFHQLSDISYFIHDMTLILCCDDNQTGVGCIFIAKGDLCKKIQINYVSLGFSQCVYLPSLTSVPLEFRSLQV
;
A
#
# COMPACT_ATOMS: atom_id res chain seq x y z
N MET A 1 19.09 4.56 -20.87
CA MET A 1 18.34 4.41 -19.60
C MET A 1 16.88 4.18 -19.95
N HIS A 2 16.26 3.12 -19.42
CA HIS A 2 14.80 2.96 -19.48
C HIS A 2 14.22 3.57 -18.21
N PHE A 3 13.36 4.58 -18.35
CA PHE A 3 12.71 5.23 -17.21
C PHE A 3 11.33 4.60 -16.99
N CYS A 4 11.07 4.10 -15.77
CA CYS A 4 9.71 3.74 -15.36
C CYS A 4 8.98 5.03 -14.97
N LEU A 5 8.17 5.56 -15.88
CA LEU A 5 7.32 6.70 -15.58
C LEU A 5 6.11 6.22 -14.77
N LEU A 6 5.84 6.89 -13.64
CA LEU A 6 4.65 6.63 -12.84
C LEU A 6 3.38 7.06 -13.62
N PRO A 7 2.23 6.40 -13.42
CA PRO A 7 1.00 6.65 -14.18
C PRO A 7 0.41 8.05 -13.99
N CYS A 8 0.92 8.83 -13.04
CA CYS A 8 0.30 10.07 -12.57
C CYS A 8 1.16 11.32 -12.83
N ALA A 9 1.85 11.35 -13.97
CA ALA A 9 2.79 12.42 -14.35
C ALA A 9 2.15 13.81 -14.63
N LYS A 10 0.86 14.03 -14.34
CA LYS A 10 0.19 15.33 -14.51
C LYS A 10 -0.07 15.96 -13.15
N HIS A 11 0.92 16.69 -12.65
CA HIS A 11 0.77 17.54 -11.47
C HIS A 11 -0.09 18.76 -11.80
N VAL A 12 -1.26 18.87 -11.17
CA VAL A 12 -1.94 20.16 -11.03
C VAL A 12 -1.29 20.86 -9.82
N SER A 13 -0.63 21.98 -10.09
CA SER A 13 -0.02 22.94 -9.16
C SER A 13 -0.22 22.69 -7.65
N GLY A 14 0.88 22.36 -6.95
CA GLY A 14 1.04 22.54 -5.49
C GLY A 14 0.50 21.43 -4.58
N LEU A 15 -0.41 20.58 -5.03
CA LEU A 15 -0.96 19.47 -4.23
C LEU A 15 -0.44 18.13 -4.77
N GLN A 16 0.46 17.49 -4.03
CA GLN A 16 1.00 16.18 -4.41
C GLN A 16 0.12 15.08 -3.84
N ASP A 17 -0.30 14.15 -4.69
CA ASP A 17 -0.92 12.90 -4.29
C ASP A 17 0.08 12.04 -3.51
N LYS A 18 -0.40 11.24 -2.56
CA LYS A 18 0.46 10.28 -1.85
C LYS A 18 0.65 9.05 -2.73
N LEU A 19 1.90 8.65 -2.93
CA LEU A 19 2.29 7.50 -3.74
C LEU A 19 3.07 6.50 -2.88
N VAL A 20 2.68 5.22 -2.91
CA VAL A 20 3.38 4.11 -2.24
C VAL A 20 3.56 2.98 -3.26
N LEU A 21 4.80 2.61 -3.54
CA LEU A 21 5.16 1.57 -4.51
C LEU A 21 5.43 0.25 -3.78
N THR A 22 4.98 -0.87 -4.36
CA THR A 22 5.31 -2.21 -3.86
C THR A 22 5.49 -3.22 -5.00
N VAL A 23 6.03 -4.39 -4.67
CA VAL A 23 6.10 -5.54 -5.60
C VAL A 23 4.74 -6.23 -5.65
N PHE A 24 4.26 -6.51 -6.86
CA PHE A 24 2.97 -7.15 -7.12
C PHE A 24 3.18 -8.52 -7.77
N LYS A 25 2.64 -9.57 -7.12
CA LYS A 25 2.74 -10.96 -7.58
C LYS A 25 4.18 -11.44 -7.89
N GLY A 26 5.18 -10.80 -7.29
CA GLY A 26 6.60 -11.17 -7.38
C GLY A 26 7.34 -10.67 -8.61
N ASP A 27 6.65 -10.34 -9.71
CA ASP A 27 7.29 -10.01 -10.99
C ASP A 27 6.79 -8.71 -11.64
N ARG A 28 5.93 -7.95 -10.96
CA ARG A 28 5.35 -6.69 -11.41
C ARG A 28 5.39 -5.65 -10.30
N PHE A 29 5.03 -4.41 -10.62
CA PHE A 29 4.85 -3.37 -9.61
C PHE A 29 3.37 -3.09 -9.38
N ALA A 30 3.03 -2.72 -8.15
CA ALA A 30 1.79 -2.03 -7.82
C ALA A 30 2.13 -0.65 -7.24
N LEU A 31 1.25 0.31 -7.48
CA LEU A 31 1.32 1.66 -6.96
C LEU A 31 -0.01 2.02 -6.31
N LEU A 32 0.01 2.25 -5.01
CA LEU A 32 -1.08 2.84 -4.26
C LEU A 32 -0.95 4.35 -4.37
N LYS A 33 -1.99 4.99 -4.89
CA LYS A 33 -2.10 6.44 -5.01
C LYS A 33 -3.30 6.90 -4.20
N GLN A 34 -3.13 7.90 -3.36
CA GLN A 34 -4.28 8.59 -2.74
C GLN A 34 -4.27 10.06 -3.14
N SER A 35 -5.40 10.51 -3.68
CA SER A 35 -5.57 11.91 -4.05
C SER A 35 -5.66 12.80 -2.82
N ARG A 36 -4.90 13.90 -2.81
CA ARG A 36 -5.02 14.88 -1.71
C ARG A 36 -6.34 15.66 -1.74
N ILE A 37 -6.98 15.75 -2.91
CA ILE A 37 -8.18 16.56 -3.13
C ILE A 37 -9.44 15.72 -2.92
N SER A 38 -9.55 14.59 -3.64
CA SER A 38 -10.75 13.76 -3.56
C SER A 38 -10.70 12.72 -2.46
N SER A 39 -9.54 12.50 -1.83
CA SER A 39 -9.28 11.36 -0.93
C SER A 39 -9.46 9.98 -1.58
N ASN A 40 -9.72 9.93 -2.89
CA ASN A 40 -9.86 8.68 -3.61
C ASN A 40 -8.52 7.94 -3.64
N THR A 41 -8.59 6.65 -3.40
CA THR A 41 -7.42 5.77 -3.40
C THR A 41 -7.46 4.89 -4.64
N GLU A 42 -6.50 5.07 -5.53
CA GLU A 42 -6.34 4.30 -6.76
C GLU A 42 -5.19 3.31 -6.62
N ILE A 43 -5.37 2.12 -7.17
CA ILE A 43 -4.35 1.08 -7.20
C ILE A 43 -4.02 0.83 -8.65
N TRP A 44 -2.77 1.06 -9.01
CA TRP A 44 -2.25 0.83 -10.35
C TRP A 44 -1.30 -0.37 -10.33
N VAL A 45 -1.27 -1.15 -11.39
CA VAL A 45 -0.32 -2.26 -11.56
C VAL A 45 0.35 -2.18 -12.91
N THR A 46 1.60 -2.63 -13.01
CA THR A 46 2.23 -2.74 -14.33
C THR A 46 1.58 -3.88 -15.12
N LYS A 47 1.37 -3.66 -16.42
CA LYS A 47 0.92 -4.71 -17.34
C LYS A 47 2.02 -5.76 -17.50
N ASP A 48 3.23 -5.30 -17.80
CA ASP A 48 4.38 -6.12 -18.10
C ASP A 48 5.23 -6.40 -16.85
N LYS A 49 6.05 -7.46 -16.94
CA LYS A 49 6.99 -7.84 -15.89
C LYS A 49 8.12 -6.83 -15.74
N ILE A 50 8.70 -6.77 -14.54
CA ILE A 50 9.80 -5.85 -14.19
C ILE A 50 10.99 -5.97 -15.16
N ASN A 51 11.33 -7.20 -15.58
CA ASN A 51 12.47 -7.46 -16.47
C ASN A 51 12.13 -7.38 -17.97
N SER A 52 10.94 -6.87 -18.32
CA SER A 52 10.60 -6.68 -19.72
C SER A 52 11.36 -5.48 -20.29
N SER A 53 11.83 -5.59 -21.53
CA SER A 53 12.53 -4.50 -22.25
C SER A 53 11.60 -3.40 -22.76
N ASN A 54 10.31 -3.51 -22.50
CA ASN A 54 9.28 -2.63 -23.04
C ASN A 54 9.05 -1.43 -22.10
N ASN A 55 8.49 -0.36 -22.65
CA ASN A 55 8.00 0.75 -21.86
C ASN A 55 6.93 0.24 -20.87
N MET A 56 7.14 0.49 -19.57
CA MET A 56 6.24 0.02 -18.53
C MET A 56 4.87 0.70 -18.64
N VAL A 57 3.86 -0.07 -19.04
CA VAL A 57 2.47 0.38 -19.07
C VAL A 57 1.81 0.10 -17.72
N TRP A 58 1.13 1.09 -17.18
CA TRP A 58 0.34 0.96 -15.96
C TRP A 58 -1.14 0.79 -16.27
N LEU A 59 -1.81 -0.06 -15.51
CA LEU A 59 -3.25 -0.31 -15.57
C LEU A 59 -3.85 0.03 -14.22
N ASN A 60 -4.96 0.77 -14.20
CA ASN A 60 -5.74 0.92 -12.97
C ASN A 60 -6.38 -0.42 -12.65
N LEU A 61 -6.01 -0.99 -11.51
CA LEU A 61 -6.58 -2.23 -11.00
C LEU A 61 -7.93 -1.94 -10.35
N MET A 62 -7.97 -0.98 -9.43
CA MET A 62 -9.20 -0.54 -8.78
C MET A 62 -9.09 0.87 -8.19
N THR A 63 -10.25 1.48 -7.97
CA THR A 63 -10.39 2.77 -7.29
C THR A 63 -11.33 2.60 -6.11
N LEU A 64 -10.89 3.05 -4.93
CA LEU A 64 -11.62 3.04 -3.68
C LEU A 64 -11.98 4.49 -3.30
N SER A 65 -13.26 4.71 -3.07
CA SER A 65 -13.81 5.99 -2.58
C SER A 65 -14.67 5.68 -1.36
N ILE A 66 -14.01 5.38 -0.25
CA ILE A 66 -14.65 4.92 1.00
C ILE A 66 -14.46 6.03 2.04
N PRO A 67 -15.54 6.56 2.65
CA PRO A 67 -15.45 7.66 3.61
C PRO A 67 -14.55 7.37 4.81
N ASP A 68 -14.57 6.14 5.33
CA ASP A 68 -13.80 5.71 6.49
C ASP A 68 -12.42 5.12 6.13
N PHE A 69 -11.93 5.37 4.91
CA PHE A 69 -10.61 4.92 4.51
C PHE A 69 -9.51 5.82 5.11
N PRO A 70 -8.41 5.28 5.62
CA PRO A 70 -7.37 6.08 6.23
C PRO A 70 -6.71 7.03 5.22
N SER A 71 -6.44 8.25 5.67
CA SER A 71 -5.61 9.20 4.94
C SER A 71 -4.15 8.74 5.01
N LEU A 72 -3.51 8.57 3.86
CA LEU A 72 -2.11 8.20 3.72
C LEU A 72 -1.16 9.39 3.91
N PHE A 73 -1.71 10.58 4.17
CA PHE A 73 -0.96 11.78 4.49
C PHE A 73 -0.69 11.86 6.00
N HIS A 74 0.43 12.49 6.37
CA HIS A 74 0.80 12.73 7.77
C HIS A 74 0.84 11.47 8.65
N GLN A 75 1.18 10.33 8.05
CA GLN A 75 1.44 9.07 8.75
C GLN A 75 2.76 9.18 9.53
N LEU A 76 2.78 8.67 10.77
CA LEU A 76 3.99 8.61 11.59
C LEU A 76 4.79 7.34 11.25
N SER A 77 4.09 6.27 10.91
CA SER A 77 4.62 4.99 10.49
C SER A 77 4.77 4.87 8.97
N ASP A 78 5.60 3.91 8.56
CA ASP A 78 5.65 3.48 7.18
C ASP A 78 4.31 2.87 6.75
N ILE A 79 3.99 3.01 5.47
CA ILE A 79 2.78 2.43 4.89
C ILE A 79 3.18 1.16 4.15
N SER A 80 2.62 0.03 4.56
CA SER A 80 2.71 -1.19 3.76
C SER A 80 1.32 -1.61 3.29
N TYR A 81 1.27 -2.21 2.10
CA TYR A 81 0.03 -2.75 1.59
C TYR A 81 0.30 -3.96 0.71
N PHE A 82 -0.71 -4.81 0.61
CA PHE A 82 -0.76 -5.89 -0.35
C PHE A 82 -2.14 -6.01 -0.96
N ILE A 83 -2.20 -6.66 -2.11
CA ILE A 83 -3.43 -6.81 -2.88
C ILE A 83 -3.69 -8.30 -3.06
N HIS A 84 -4.87 -8.75 -2.66
CA HIS A 84 -5.31 -10.13 -2.83
C HIS A 84 -6.75 -10.14 -3.34
N ASP A 85 -7.01 -10.77 -4.49
CA ASP A 85 -8.35 -10.90 -5.07
C ASP A 85 -9.20 -9.60 -5.01
N MET A 86 -8.67 -8.52 -5.61
CA MET A 86 -9.31 -7.19 -5.63
C MET A 86 -9.60 -6.60 -4.24
N THR A 87 -8.94 -7.11 -3.21
CA THR A 87 -8.99 -6.61 -1.83
C THR A 87 -7.67 -5.93 -1.53
N LEU A 88 -7.74 -4.68 -1.08
CA LEU A 88 -6.59 -3.97 -0.53
C LEU A 88 -6.48 -4.29 0.95
N ILE A 89 -5.30 -4.73 1.36
CA ILE A 89 -4.97 -4.85 2.77
C ILE A 89 -3.83 -3.89 3.03
N LEU A 90 -4.11 -2.89 3.85
CA LEU A 90 -3.27 -1.75 4.16
C LEU A 90 -2.94 -1.78 5.64
N CYS A 91 -1.68 -1.51 5.98
CA CYS A 91 -1.25 -1.35 7.36
C CYS A 91 -0.62 0.04 7.51
N CYS A 92 -1.19 0.85 8.37
CA CYS A 92 -0.76 2.22 8.64
C CYS A 92 -1.29 2.69 10.01
N ASP A 93 -0.95 3.91 10.41
CA ASP A 93 -1.56 4.52 11.59
C ASP A 93 -2.99 4.92 11.28
N ASP A 94 -3.85 4.76 12.27
CA ASP A 94 -5.15 5.38 12.28
C ASP A 94 -5.01 6.90 12.49
N ASN A 95 -5.62 7.69 11.59
CA ASN A 95 -5.44 9.14 11.60
C ASN A 95 -5.98 9.84 12.85
N GLN A 96 -6.91 9.22 13.58
CA GLN A 96 -7.54 9.82 14.76
C GLN A 96 -6.77 9.48 16.05
N THR A 97 -6.33 8.23 16.16
CA THR A 97 -5.73 7.70 17.39
C THR A 97 -4.21 7.58 17.33
N GLY A 98 -3.62 7.61 16.13
CA GLY A 98 -2.19 7.36 15.91
C GLY A 98 -1.77 5.89 16.16
N VAL A 99 -2.73 5.01 16.40
CA VAL A 99 -2.47 3.58 16.67
C VAL A 99 -2.37 2.81 15.36
N GLY A 100 -1.40 1.89 15.28
CA GLY A 100 -1.26 1.00 14.13
C GLY A 100 -2.51 0.15 13.88
N CYS A 101 -3.00 0.15 12.65
CA CYS A 101 -4.21 -0.55 12.25
C CYS A 101 -4.01 -1.25 10.91
N ILE A 102 -4.71 -2.38 10.76
CA ILE A 102 -4.89 -3.06 9.47
C ILE A 102 -6.26 -2.65 8.93
N PHE A 103 -6.27 -2.14 7.72
CA PHE A 103 -7.46 -1.80 6.96
C PHE A 103 -7.62 -2.80 5.81
N ILE A 104 -8.79 -3.42 5.73
CA ILE A 104 -9.16 -4.36 4.67
C ILE A 104 -10.27 -3.71 3.87
N ALA A 105 -9.97 -3.30 2.64
CA ALA A 105 -10.90 -2.60 1.77
C ALA A 105 -11.23 -3.39 0.50
N LYS A 106 -12.52 -3.48 0.18
CA LYS A 106 -13.04 -4.14 -1.02
C LYS A 106 -14.33 -3.44 -1.47
N GLY A 107 -14.32 -2.89 -2.68
CA GLY A 107 -15.45 -2.10 -3.18
C GLY A 107 -15.68 -0.85 -2.34
N ASP A 108 -16.86 -0.74 -1.74
CA ASP A 108 -17.29 0.34 -0.85
C ASP A 108 -17.11 0.01 0.65
N LEU A 109 -16.66 -1.20 0.98
CA LEU A 109 -16.47 -1.65 2.36
C LEU A 109 -15.02 -1.49 2.80
N CYS A 110 -14.82 -0.98 4.02
CA CYS A 110 -13.54 -0.94 4.71
C CYS A 110 -13.70 -1.46 6.14
N LYS A 111 -12.92 -2.48 6.50
CA LYS A 111 -12.84 -3.01 7.86
C LYS A 111 -11.52 -2.57 8.50
N LYS A 112 -11.60 -2.00 9.69
CA LYS A 112 -10.46 -1.63 10.52
C LYS A 112 -10.21 -2.69 11.60
N ILE A 113 -8.96 -3.08 11.80
CA ILE A 113 -8.49 -3.98 12.86
C ILE A 113 -7.32 -3.29 13.56
N GLN A 114 -7.49 -2.95 14.83
CA GLN A 114 -6.43 -2.31 15.61
C GLN A 114 -5.34 -3.32 15.98
N ILE A 115 -4.08 -2.93 15.80
CA ILE A 115 -2.92 -3.65 16.31
C ILE A 115 -2.56 -3.02 17.66
N ASN A 116 -2.27 -3.84 18.66
CA ASN A 116 -1.99 -3.38 20.02
C ASN A 116 -0.58 -2.76 20.10
N TYR A 117 -0.39 -1.54 19.56
CA TYR A 117 0.91 -0.89 19.48
C TYR A 117 0.88 0.62 19.81
N VAL A 118 1.95 1.11 20.43
CA VAL A 118 2.04 2.41 21.11
C VAL A 118 2.70 3.50 20.24
N SER A 119 1.93 4.58 20.03
CA SER A 119 2.24 6.03 19.93
C SER A 119 3.45 6.60 19.16
N LEU A 120 4.51 5.85 18.82
CA LEU A 120 5.76 6.42 18.27
C LEU A 120 6.11 5.93 16.86
N GLY A 121 5.13 5.34 16.18
CA GLY A 121 5.30 4.75 14.86
C GLY A 121 5.88 3.33 14.92
N PHE A 122 5.68 2.57 13.85
CA PHE A 122 6.13 1.19 13.75
C PHE A 122 6.67 0.84 12.37
N SER A 123 7.69 -0.02 12.33
CA SER A 123 8.22 -0.60 11.10
C SER A 123 7.46 -1.87 10.76
N GLN A 124 7.18 -2.05 9.47
CA GLN A 124 6.34 -3.14 8.99
C GLN A 124 7.14 -4.03 8.04
N CYS A 125 7.01 -5.35 8.19
CA CYS A 125 7.54 -6.31 7.22
C CYS A 125 6.39 -7.18 6.69
N VAL A 126 6.07 -7.03 5.40
CA VAL A 126 5.12 -7.90 4.73
C VAL A 126 5.88 -9.06 4.12
N TYR A 127 5.71 -10.25 4.69
CA TYR A 127 6.23 -11.48 4.11
C TYR A 127 5.15 -12.09 3.21
N LEU A 128 5.47 -12.31 1.94
CA LEU A 128 4.65 -13.21 1.13
C LEU A 128 4.83 -14.62 1.73
N PRO A 129 3.75 -15.29 2.16
CA PRO A 129 3.88 -16.63 2.72
C PRO A 129 4.36 -17.57 1.61
N SER A 130 5.64 -17.90 1.63
CA SER A 130 6.18 -19.07 0.95
C SER A 130 6.06 -20.26 1.91
N LEU A 131 5.82 -21.45 1.39
CA LEU A 131 5.83 -22.70 2.17
C LEU A 131 7.23 -23.05 2.72
N THR A 132 8.22 -22.16 2.54
CA THR A 132 9.50 -22.24 3.23
C THR A 132 9.31 -21.77 4.67
N SER A 133 9.58 -22.64 5.64
CA SER A 133 9.59 -22.31 7.06
C SER A 133 10.40 -21.04 7.33
N VAL A 134 9.81 -20.08 8.04
CA VAL A 134 10.55 -18.93 8.59
C VAL A 134 11.71 -19.45 9.44
N PRO A 135 12.94 -18.97 9.26
CA PRO A 135 14.08 -19.37 10.09
C PRO A 135 13.74 -19.25 11.57
N LEU A 136 14.10 -20.27 12.35
CA LEU A 136 13.74 -20.41 13.77
C LEU A 136 14.25 -19.26 14.64
N GLU A 137 15.20 -18.46 14.14
CA GLU A 137 15.81 -17.30 14.80
C GLU A 137 14.82 -16.16 15.11
N PHE A 138 13.66 -16.11 14.44
CA PHE A 138 12.61 -15.11 14.71
C PHE A 138 11.54 -15.57 15.71
N ARG A 139 11.64 -16.78 16.27
CA ARG A 139 10.63 -17.32 17.22
C ARG A 139 10.84 -16.93 18.68
N SER A 140 11.91 -16.23 19.04
CA SER A 140 12.20 -15.89 20.44
C SER A 140 12.33 -14.39 20.68
N LEU A 141 11.19 -13.72 20.84
CA LEU A 141 11.04 -12.71 21.88
C LEU A 141 9.79 -13.10 22.67
N GLN A 142 9.98 -14.02 23.61
CA GLN A 142 9.03 -14.19 24.71
C GLN A 142 9.23 -12.98 25.63
N VAL A 143 8.21 -12.14 25.73
CA VAL A 143 8.05 -11.16 26.81
C VAL A 143 7.60 -11.92 28.07
#